data_AF-A0A821P6P3-F1
#
_entry.id   AF-A0A821P6P3-F1
#
_cell.length_a   1.000
_cell.length_b   1.000
_cell.length_c   1.000
_cell.angle_alpha   90.00
_cell.angle_beta   90.00
_cell.angle_gamma   90.00
#
_symmetry.space_group_name_H-M   'P 1'
#
loop_
_entity.id
_entity.type
_entity.pdbx_description
1 polymer ?
#
loop_
_entity_poly.entity_id
_entity_poly.type
_entity_poly.pdbx_seq_one_letter_code
_entity_poly.pdbx_strand_id
1 'polypeptide(L)'
;MIEAGFFNCNVGDRVICIYCNLICQQWTPHKDDPCELHKKLSPNCPYVKSKLMRPAVSPINVGDGKSTVNTSDIRSRTASNLGPLRSNDTLFTASCNPAYSEIPKRHASYATWPIEDLPPVDDL
;
A
#
# COMPACT_ATOMS: atom_id res chain seq x y z
N MET A 1 -0.41 4.93 -9.97
CA MET A 1 -1.67 4.34 -9.45
C MET A 1 -1.45 3.08 -8.63
N ILE A 2 -0.78 2.07 -9.18
CA ILE A 2 -0.54 0.76 -8.54
C ILE A 2 0.22 0.91 -7.21
N GLU A 3 1.23 1.77 -7.17
CA GLU A 3 2.02 2.09 -5.97
C GLU A 3 1.22 2.78 -4.87
N ALA A 4 0.12 3.44 -5.20
CA ALA A 4 -0.81 3.99 -4.22
C ALA A 4 -1.80 2.92 -3.71
N GLY A 5 -1.70 1.66 -4.14
CA GLY A 5 -2.54 0.55 -3.69
C GLY A 5 -3.87 0.41 -4.44
N PHE A 6 -3.96 0.99 -5.65
CA PHE A 6 -5.17 1.03 -6.46
C PHE A 6 -5.18 0.01 -7.60
N PHE A 7 -6.35 -0.56 -7.91
CA PHE A 7 -6.62 -1.31 -9.15
C PHE A 7 -7.74 -0.63 -9.94
N ASN A 8 -7.76 -0.77 -11.27
CA ASN A 8 -8.87 -0.28 -12.09
C ASN A 8 -10.02 -1.30 -12.04
N CYS A 9 -11.24 -0.81 -11.86
CA CYS A 9 -12.45 -1.65 -11.90
C CYS A 9 -13.02 -1.85 -13.33
N ASN A 10 -12.22 -1.57 -14.36
CA ASN A 10 -12.56 -1.58 -15.79
C ASN A 10 -13.69 -0.61 -16.17
N VAL A 11 -13.88 0.46 -15.39
CA VAL A 11 -14.91 1.49 -15.65
C VAL A 11 -14.22 2.83 -15.81
N GLY A 12 -13.93 3.20 -17.07
CA GLY A 12 -13.25 4.45 -17.39
C GLY A 12 -11.92 4.59 -16.64
N ASP A 13 -11.79 5.70 -15.91
CA ASP A 13 -10.64 6.05 -15.07
C ASP A 13 -10.89 5.75 -13.57
N ARG A 14 -11.89 4.93 -13.25
CA ARG A 14 -12.20 4.62 -11.85
C ARG A 14 -11.24 3.58 -11.29
N VAL A 15 -10.58 3.94 -10.20
CA VAL A 15 -9.75 3.03 -9.40
C VAL A 15 -10.30 2.81 -8.01
N ILE A 16 -9.97 1.65 -7.44
CA ILE A 16 -10.40 1.22 -6.11
C ILE A 16 -9.18 0.76 -5.31
N CYS A 17 -9.07 1.20 -4.05
CA CYS A 17 -8.01 0.72 -3.17
C CYS A 17 -8.29 -0.72 -2.74
N ILE A 18 -7.30 -1.61 -2.85
CA ILE A 18 -7.47 -3.02 -2.44
C ILE A 18 -7.63 -3.23 -0.92
N TYR A 19 -7.30 -2.23 -0.10
CA TYR A 19 -7.27 -2.34 1.37
C TYR A 19 -8.36 -1.54 2.11
N CYS A 20 -8.81 -0.42 1.55
CA CYS A 20 -9.85 0.42 2.18
C CYS A 20 -11.07 0.69 1.28
N ASN A 21 -11.08 0.18 0.05
CA ASN A 21 -12.14 0.43 -0.94
C ASN A 21 -12.38 1.91 -1.29
N LEU A 22 -11.42 2.81 -0.99
CA LEU A 22 -11.48 4.18 -1.50
C LEU A 22 -11.59 4.15 -3.03
N ILE A 23 -12.61 4.82 -3.55
CA ILE A 23 -12.86 4.95 -4.99
C ILE A 23 -12.45 6.35 -5.44
N CYS A 24 -11.63 6.42 -6.49
CA CYS A 24 -11.21 7.67 -7.11
C CYS A 24 -11.46 7.59 -8.62
N GLN A 25 -11.87 8.70 -9.22
CA GLN A 25 -12.19 8.86 -10.65
C GLN A 25 -12.04 10.34 -11.02
N GLN A 26 -12.19 10.68 -12.30
CA GLN A 26 -11.96 12.01 -12.86
C GLN A 26 -10.54 12.51 -12.60
N TRP A 27 -9.56 11.67 -12.93
CA TRP A 27 -8.15 11.97 -12.76
C TRP A 27 -7.71 13.02 -13.75
N THR A 28 -6.99 14.03 -13.26
CA THR A 28 -6.33 15.03 -14.07
C THR A 28 -4.86 14.65 -14.23
N PRO A 29 -4.41 14.27 -15.45
CA PRO A 29 -3.01 13.97 -15.70
C PRO A 29 -2.10 15.10 -15.23
N HIS A 30 -0.92 14.74 -14.68
CA HIS A 30 0.12 15.66 -14.18
C HIS A 30 -0.25 16.52 -12.97
N LYS A 31 -1.52 16.57 -12.55
CA LYS A 31 -1.98 17.35 -11.40
C LYS A 31 -2.31 16.47 -10.19
N ASP A 32 -2.94 15.34 -10.44
CA ASP A 32 -3.43 14.47 -9.37
C ASP A 32 -2.40 13.38 -9.05
N ASP A 33 -1.80 13.48 -7.85
CA ASP A 33 -0.92 12.44 -7.33
C ASP A 33 -1.76 11.36 -6.59
N PRO A 34 -1.70 10.09 -7.01
CA PRO A 34 -2.50 9.02 -6.41
C PRO A 34 -2.16 8.75 -4.94
N CYS A 35 -0.89 8.88 -4.56
CA CYS A 35 -0.43 8.64 -3.19
C CYS A 35 -0.94 9.75 -2.25
N GLU A 36 -0.83 11.01 -2.65
CA GLU A 36 -1.31 12.18 -1.93
C GLU A 36 -2.83 12.17 -1.80
N LEU A 37 -3.56 11.87 -2.88
CA LEU A 37 -5.02 11.73 -2.81
C LEU A 37 -5.43 10.62 -1.86
N HIS A 38 -4.74 9.47 -1.89
CA HIS A 38 -5.02 8.37 -0.96
C HIS A 38 -4.74 8.77 0.50
N LYS A 39 -3.61 9.44 0.78
CA LYS A 39 -3.29 9.98 2.11
C LYS A 39 -4.35 10.96 2.60
N LYS A 40 -4.79 11.87 1.72
CA LYS A 40 -5.75 12.94 2.03
C LYS A 40 -7.16 12.40 2.28
N LEU A 41 -7.64 11.52 1.42
CA LEU A 41 -9.02 11.04 1.44
C LEU A 41 -9.24 9.87 2.39
N SER A 42 -8.23 9.03 2.60
CA SER A 42 -8.32 7.87 3.50
C SER A 42 -7.06 7.72 4.37
N PRO A 43 -6.75 8.69 5.26
CA PRO A 43 -5.58 8.65 6.13
C PRO A 43 -5.54 7.44 7.08
N ASN A 44 -6.70 6.83 7.36
CA ASN A 44 -6.82 5.65 8.20
C ASN A 44 -6.65 4.32 7.47
N CYS A 45 -6.42 4.33 6.15
CA CYS A 45 -6.18 3.11 5.38
C CYS A 45 -4.94 2.37 5.91
N PRO A 46 -5.01 1.04 6.13
CA PRO A 46 -3.84 0.25 6.54
C PRO A 46 -2.65 0.40 5.59
N TYR A 47 -2.91 0.51 4.29
CA TYR A 47 -1.88 0.74 3.28
C TYR A 47 -1.21 2.10 3.44
N VAL A 48 -2.01 3.15 3.61
CA VAL A 48 -1.51 4.52 3.81
C VAL A 48 -0.61 4.57 5.06
N LYS A 49 -1.08 4.03 6.19
CA LYS A 49 -0.32 4.02 7.44
C LYS A 49 0.99 3.25 7.35
N SER A 50 1.01 2.13 6.63
CA SER A 50 2.19 1.25 6.55
C SER A 50 3.19 1.64 5.47
N LYS A 51 2.72 2.15 4.31
CA LYS A 51 3.55 2.38 3.12
C LYS A 51 3.70 3.85 2.75
N LEU A 52 2.68 4.69 2.97
CA LEU A 52 2.67 6.07 2.47
C LEU A 52 2.96 7.13 3.54
N MET A 53 2.69 6.86 4.82
CA MET A 53 2.88 7.79 5.94
C MET A 53 4.25 7.73 6.61
N ARG A 54 5.13 6.80 6.21
CA ARG A 54 6.47 6.77 6.78
C ARG A 54 7.25 8.01 6.32
N PRO A 55 7.78 8.84 7.23
CA PRO A 55 8.78 9.82 6.85
C PRO A 55 9.96 9.06 6.24
N ALA A 56 10.56 9.60 5.19
CA ALA A 56 11.79 9.06 4.62
C ALA A 56 12.82 8.95 5.75
N VAL A 57 13.03 7.74 6.26
CA VAL A 57 14.14 7.47 7.16
C VAL A 57 15.39 7.68 6.32
N SER A 58 16.10 8.79 6.57
CA SER A 58 17.47 8.98 6.13
C SER A 58 18.24 7.68 6.42
N PRO A 59 19.19 7.25 5.57
CA PRO A 59 19.96 6.05 5.85
C PRO A 59 20.64 6.18 7.21
N ILE A 60 20.11 5.49 8.22
CA ILE A 60 20.80 5.35 9.50
C ILE A 60 21.97 4.44 9.17
N ASN A 61 23.19 4.95 9.32
CA ASN A 61 24.41 4.18 9.20
C ASN A 61 24.40 3.15 10.35
N VAL A 62 23.81 1.97 10.14
CA VAL A 62 23.77 0.89 11.13
C VAL A 62 25.14 0.23 11.13
N GLY A 63 26.03 0.75 11.97
CA GLY A 63 27.22 0.04 12.40
C GLY A 63 26.85 -1.22 13.18
N ASP A 64 27.58 -2.29 12.89
CA ASP A 64 27.56 -3.61 13.50
C ASP A 64 27.18 -3.64 15.00
N GLY A 65 26.27 -4.57 15.33
CA GLY A 65 25.86 -4.84 16.70
C GLY A 65 25.15 -6.18 16.82
N LYS A 66 25.92 -7.27 16.72
CA LYS A 66 25.53 -8.64 17.09
C LYS A 66 24.82 -8.65 18.45
N SER A 67 23.57 -9.10 18.52
CA SER A 67 22.92 -9.42 19.79
C SER A 67 22.08 -10.69 19.68
N THR A 68 22.71 -11.76 20.17
CA THR A 68 22.14 -13.03 20.57
C THR A 68 21.13 -12.82 21.71
N VAL A 69 19.89 -13.27 21.56
CA VAL A 69 19.00 -13.48 22.72
C VAL A 69 18.30 -14.83 22.61
N ASN A 70 18.43 -15.55 23.72
CA ASN A 70 18.05 -16.92 24.00
C ASN A 70 16.59 -17.30 23.76
N THR A 71 16.42 -18.55 23.33
CA THR A 71 15.24 -19.39 23.47
C THR A 71 14.91 -19.60 24.95
N SER A 72 13.77 -19.09 25.41
CA SER A 72 12.87 -19.73 26.38
C SER A 72 11.85 -18.69 26.83
N ASP A 73 10.64 -18.70 26.24
CA ASP A 73 9.40 -18.33 26.94
C ASP A 73 8.19 -18.60 26.05
N ILE A 74 7.54 -19.74 26.33
CA ILE A 74 6.22 -20.11 25.84
C ILE A 74 5.18 -19.30 26.63
N ARG A 75 4.35 -18.47 25.98
CA ARG A 75 2.96 -18.20 26.41
C ARG A 75 2.06 -17.87 25.21
N SER A 76 1.12 -18.78 24.92
CA SER A 76 -0.07 -18.55 24.10
C SER A 76 -0.76 -17.26 24.56
N ARG A 77 -1.00 -16.30 23.66
CA ARG A 77 -1.83 -15.13 23.94
C ARG A 77 -2.81 -14.87 22.80
N THR A 78 -4.06 -14.74 23.19
CA THR A 78 -5.26 -14.43 22.42
C THR A 78 -5.15 -13.09 21.69
N ALA A 79 -5.92 -12.96 20.60
CA ALA A 79 -5.86 -11.91 19.58
C ALA A 79 -6.32 -10.51 20.04
N SER A 80 -5.79 -9.97 21.14
CA SER A 80 -6.27 -8.69 21.68
C SER A 80 -5.19 -7.72 22.17
N ASN A 81 -3.90 -7.97 21.91
CA ASN A 81 -2.83 -7.02 22.25
C ASN A 81 -1.74 -7.01 21.17
N LEU A 82 -1.90 -6.17 20.15
CA LEU A 82 -0.85 -5.87 19.18
C LEU A 82 0.06 -4.79 19.76
N GLY A 83 1.23 -5.20 20.26
CA GLY A 83 2.36 -4.30 20.54
C GLY A 83 2.99 -3.77 19.24
N PRO A 84 4.00 -2.87 19.33
CA PRO A 84 4.54 -2.18 18.17
C PRO A 84 5.26 -3.19 17.27
N LEU A 85 4.74 -3.37 16.06
CA LEU A 85 5.21 -4.35 15.10
C LEU A 85 6.65 -4.03 14.68
N ARG A 86 7.50 -5.05 14.76
CA ARG A 86 8.90 -5.03 14.37
C ARG A 86 9.00 -5.11 12.85
N SER A 87 10.00 -4.39 12.33
CA SER A 87 10.43 -4.28 10.94
C SER A 87 10.32 -5.59 10.15
N ASN A 88 9.23 -5.72 9.40
CA ASN A 88 9.01 -6.43 8.14
C ASN A 88 7.49 -6.58 7.94
N ASP A 89 6.78 -5.45 7.84
CA ASP A 89 5.31 -5.39 7.78
C ASP A 89 4.75 -6.05 6.51
N THR A 90 4.56 -7.36 6.54
CA THR A 90 3.43 -8.00 5.88
C THR A 90 2.18 -7.32 6.42
N LEU A 91 1.44 -6.64 5.54
CA LEU A 91 0.19 -5.99 5.92
C LEU A 91 -0.78 -7.07 6.43
N PHE A 92 -0.93 -7.18 7.75
CA PHE A 92 -1.73 -8.23 8.39
C PHE A 92 -3.24 -8.07 8.13
N THR A 93 -3.65 -6.96 7.53
CA THR A 93 -5.03 -6.73 7.13
C THR A 93 -5.30 -7.42 5.81
N ALA A 94 -6.21 -8.40 5.82
CA ALA A 94 -6.72 -9.02 4.60
C ALA A 94 -7.15 -7.95 3.59
N SER A 95 -6.68 -8.04 2.36
CA SER A 95 -7.15 -7.18 1.27
C SER A 95 -8.65 -7.38 1.10
N CYS A 96 -9.41 -6.28 1.07
CA CYS A 96 -10.85 -6.32 0.75
C CYS A 96 -11.10 -6.87 -0.65
N ASN A 97 -10.11 -6.75 -1.55
CA ASN A 97 -10.16 -7.25 -2.92
C ASN A 97 -8.99 -8.24 -3.18
N PRO A 98 -9.09 -9.50 -2.71
CA PRO A 98 -8.00 -10.47 -2.81
C PRO A 98 -7.64 -10.84 -4.25
N ALA A 99 -8.59 -10.73 -5.19
CA ALA A 99 -8.35 -10.94 -6.62
C ALA A 99 -7.27 -10.01 -7.21
N TYR A 100 -7.01 -8.85 -6.59
CA TYR A 100 -6.02 -7.86 -7.02
C TYR A 100 -4.88 -7.68 -6.00
N SER A 101 -4.74 -8.63 -5.07
CA SER A 101 -3.64 -8.65 -4.09
C SER A 101 -2.28 -8.88 -4.77
N GLU A 102 -2.25 -9.70 -5.82
CA GLU A 102 -1.07 -9.95 -6.66
C GLU A 102 -0.79 -8.78 -7.61
N ILE A 103 0.49 -8.39 -7.71
CA ILE A 103 0.93 -7.27 -8.57
C ILE A 103 0.58 -7.48 -10.05
N PRO A 104 0.82 -8.66 -10.67
CA PRO A 104 0.52 -8.86 -12.08
C PRO A 104 -0.97 -8.68 -12.42
N LYS A 105 -1.87 -9.18 -11.56
CA LYS A 105 -3.32 -9.02 -11.73
C LYS A 105 -3.74 -7.56 -11.60
N ARG A 106 -3.11 -6.82 -10.68
CA ARG A 106 -3.34 -5.38 -10.53
C ARG A 106 -2.87 -4.62 -11.77
N HIS A 107 -1.70 -4.96 -12.31
CA HIS A 107 -1.19 -4.35 -13.53
C HIS A 107 -2.11 -4.63 -14.73
N ALA A 108 -2.58 -5.87 -14.87
CA ALA A 108 -3.51 -6.27 -15.92
C ALA A 108 -4.84 -5.50 -15.87
N SER A 109 -5.27 -5.03 -14.69
CA SER A 109 -6.50 -4.23 -14.56
C SER A 109 -6.45 -2.90 -15.33
N TYR A 110 -5.25 -2.37 -15.59
CA TYR A 110 -5.08 -1.11 -16.32
C TYR A 110 -4.98 -1.31 -17.84
N ALA A 111 -5.16 -2.53 -18.37
CA ALA A 111 -5.08 -2.79 -19.81
C ALA A 111 -6.10 -2.00 -20.65
N THR A 112 -7.23 -1.60 -20.05
CA THR A 112 -8.27 -0.79 -20.70
C THR A 112 -8.28 0.66 -20.20
N TRP A 113 -7.24 1.10 -19.49
CA TRP A 113 -7.16 2.48 -19.01
C TRP A 113 -7.09 3.45 -20.20
N PRO A 114 -7.86 4.55 -20.21
CA PRO A 114 -7.82 5.52 -21.29
C PRO A 114 -6.41 6.11 -21.42
N ILE A 115 -5.81 5.95 -22.60
CA ILE A 115 -4.41 6.33 -22.88
C ILE A 115 -4.20 7.85 -22.75
N GLU A 116 -5.26 8.64 -22.93
CA GLU A 116 -5.22 10.09 -22.76
C GLU A 116 -5.06 10.53 -21.29
N ASP A 117 -5.32 9.62 -20.33
CA ASP A 117 -5.21 9.86 -18.89
C ASP A 117 -4.09 9.03 -18.23
N LEU A 118 -3.11 8.53 -19.00
CA LEU A 118 -2.00 7.75 -18.44
C LEU A 118 -0.99 8.68 -17.74
N PRO A 119 -0.63 8.45 -16.47
CA PRO A 119 0.60 9.03 -15.91
C PRO A 119 1.81 8.45 -16.67
N PRO A 120 2.96 9.17 -16.71
CA PRO A 120 4.13 8.76 -17.46
C PRO A 120 4.61 7.35 -17.06
N VAL A 121 5.09 6.60 -18.05
CA VAL A 121 5.56 5.21 -17.93
C VAL A 121 6.78 5.01 -17.02
N ASP A 122 7.38 6.08 -16.48
CA ASP A 122 8.52 6.01 -15.58
C ASP A 122 8.16 5.62 -14.13
N ASP A 123 6.88 5.50 -13.79
CA ASP A 123 6.36 5.05 -12.48
C ASP A 123 5.54 3.72 -12.56
N LEU A 124 5.87 2.82 -13.51
CA LEU A 124 5.27 1.48 -13.67
C LEU A 124 6.13 0.35 -13.11
#